data_AF-W4VPH3-F1
#
_entry.id   AF-W4VPH3-F1
#
_cell.length_a   1.000
_cell.length_b   1.000
_cell.length_c   1.000
_cell.angle_alpha   90.00
_cell.angle_beta   90.00
_cell.angle_gamma   90.00
#
_symmetry.space_group_name_H-M   'P 1'
#
loop_
_entity.id
_entity.type
_entity.pdbx_description
1 polymer ?
#
loop_
_entity_poly.entity_id
_entity_poly.type
_entity_poly.pdbx_seq_one_letter_code
_entity_poly.pdbx_strand_id
1 'polypeptide(L)' 'MSNEFIKTNQENSFYPVTENEIKEVEKELDLKFPKELVNFYIEVGYGFIKGSEFNINRIMDHIQ' A
#
# COMPACT_ATOMS: atom_id res chain seq x y z
N MET A 1 5.02 12.00 8.26
CA MET A 1 4.67 11.11 9.40
C MET A 1 5.39 9.79 9.15
N SER A 2 6.11 9.26 10.13
CA SER A 2 6.86 8.00 9.98
C SER A 2 5.92 6.81 10.03
N ASN A 3 6.00 5.90 9.05
CA ASN A 3 5.21 4.66 9.03
C ASN A 3 5.94 3.50 9.74
N GLU A 4 6.93 3.79 10.58
CA GLU A 4 7.74 2.77 11.28
C GLU A 4 6.91 1.78 12.09
N PHE A 5 5.84 2.22 12.76
CA PHE A 5 4.98 1.33 13.55
C PHE A 5 4.32 0.23 12.71
N ILE A 6 4.10 0.48 11.41
CA ILE A 6 3.54 -0.49 10.48
C ILE A 6 4.60 -1.53 10.09
N LYS A 7 5.85 -1.08 9.90
CA LYS A 7 6.98 -1.93 9.48
C LYS A 7 7.52 -2.82 10.61
N THR A 8 7.45 -2.36 11.85
CA THR A 8 8.02 -3.08 13.00
C THR A 8 7.12 -4.19 13.55
N ASN A 9 5.84 -4.19 13.17
CA ASN A 9 4.94 -5.28 13.50
C ASN A 9 5.23 -6.49 12.60
N GLN A 10 5.86 -7.52 13.15
CA GLN A 10 6.22 -8.77 12.47
C GLN A 10 5.01 -9.56 11.96
N GLU A 11 3.82 -9.26 12.47
CA GLU A 11 2.60 -9.89 11.98
C GLU A 11 2.10 -9.30 10.67
N ASN A 12 2.58 -8.11 10.28
CA ASN A 12 2.29 -7.52 8.99
C ASN A 12 3.18 -8.14 7.91
N SER A 13 2.65 -8.21 6.69
CA SER A 13 3.38 -8.73 5.53
C SER A 13 3.29 -7.71 4.39
N PHE A 14 4.43 -7.18 3.98
CA PHE A 14 4.52 -6.21 2.88
C PHE A 14 5.46 -6.68 1.80
N TYR A 15 5.12 -6.31 0.57
CA TYR A 15 5.90 -6.52 -0.64
C TYR A 15 6.39 -5.14 -1.13
N PRO A 16 7.69 -5.01 -1.43
CA PRO A 16 8.25 -3.74 -1.87
C PRO A 16 7.63 -3.30 -3.20
N VAL A 17 7.51 -1.98 -3.37
CA VAL A 17 7.09 -1.36 -4.63
C VAL A 17 8.18 -0.43 -5.11
N THR A 18 8.50 -0.50 -6.40
CA THR A 18 9.46 0.38 -7.06
C THR A 18 8.75 1.54 -7.75
N GLU A 19 9.48 2.63 -7.98
CA GLU A 19 8.94 3.75 -8.76
C GLU A 19 8.55 3.36 -10.19
N ASN A 20 9.21 2.36 -10.78
CA ASN A 20 8.90 1.91 -12.13
C ASN A 20 7.55 1.22 -12.18
N GLU A 21 7.26 0.32 -11.24
CA GLU A 21 5.95 -0.32 -11.12
C GLU A 21 4.83 0.72 -10.95
N ILE A 22 5.06 1.76 -10.14
CA ILE A 22 4.11 2.87 -9.99
C ILE A 22 3.88 3.59 -11.32
N LYS A 23 4.96 3.93 -12.05
CA LYS A 23 4.87 4.63 -13.34
C LYS A 23 4.15 3.79 -14.40
N GLU A 24 4.36 2.48 -14.40
CA GLU A 24 3.70 1.55 -15.31
C GLU A 24 2.19 1.52 -15.04
N VAL A 25 1.78 1.40 -13.78
CA VAL A 25 0.36 1.37 -13.40
C VAL A 25 -0.33 2.70 -13.66
N GLU A 26 0.30 3.84 -13.32
CA GLU A 26 -0.25 5.16 -13.63
C GLU A 26 -0.48 5.35 -15.14
N LYS A 27 0.43 4.82 -15.97
CA LYS A 27 0.29 4.84 -17.42
C LYS A 27 -0.81 3.91 -17.91
N GLU A 28 -0.91 2.71 -17.37
CA GLU A 28 -1.94 1.72 -17.74
C GLU A 28 -3.35 2.22 -17.39
N LEU A 29 -3.50 2.87 -16.24
CA LEU A 29 -4.78 3.39 -15.74
C LEU A 29 -5.10 4.81 -16.24
N ASP A 30 -4.20 5.44 -17.00
CA ASP A 30 -4.28 6.84 -17.44
C ASP A 30 -4.64 7.82 -16.30
N LEU A 31 -4.00 7.63 -15.14
CA LEU A 31 -4.22 8.46 -13.96
C LEU A 31 -2.92 8.71 -13.19
N LYS A 32 -2.97 9.65 -12.25
CA LYS A 32 -1.88 9.92 -11.32
C LYS A 32 -2.28 9.59 -9.90
N PHE A 33 -1.44 8.84 -9.21
CA PHE A 33 -1.63 8.60 -7.79
C PHE A 33 -1.31 9.85 -6.97
N PRO A 34 -2.03 10.08 -5.87
CA PRO A 34 -1.66 11.10 -4.90
C PRO A 34 -0.21 10.89 -4.42
N LYS A 35 0.53 11.98 -4.22
CA LYS A 35 1.93 11.94 -3.79
C LYS A 35 2.09 11.18 -2.47
N GLU A 36 1.12 11.30 -1.57
CA GLU A 36 1.09 10.61 -0.28
C GLU A 36 1.01 9.10 -0.47
N LEU A 37 0.21 8.62 -1.43
CA LEU A 37 0.09 7.21 -1.75
C LEU A 37 1.35 6.65 -2.40
N VAL A 38 1.97 7.40 -3.32
CA VAL A 38 3.27 7.04 -3.90
C VAL A 38 4.34 6.92 -2.82
N ASN A 39 4.44 7.90 -1.92
CA ASN A 39 5.37 7.87 -0.81
C ASN A 39 5.13 6.66 0.10
N PHE A 40 3.87 6.34 0.38
CA PHE A 40 3.51 5.17 1.18
C PHE A 40 3.97 3.87 0.51
N TYR A 41 3.73 3.70 -0.79
CA TYR A 41 4.16 2.49 -1.50
C TYR A 41 5.69 2.36 -1.57
N ILE A 42 6.41 3.45 -1.79
CA ILE A 42 7.88 3.43 -1.79
C ILE A 42 8.44 3.17 -0.39
N GLU A 43 7.84 3.77 0.64
CA GLU A 43 8.31 3.62 2.01
C GLU A 43 7.95 2.23 2.58
N VAL A 44 6.71 1.78 2.43
CA VAL A 44 6.14 0.61 3.13
C VAL A 44 5.94 -0.58 2.19
N GLY A 45 5.55 -0.33 0.94
CA GLY A 45 5.10 -1.37 0.01
C GLY A 45 3.59 -1.60 0.04
N TYR A 46 3.15 -2.66 -0.62
CA TYR A 46 1.75 -3.13 -0.58
C TYR A 46 1.65 -4.43 0.20
N GLY A 47 0.51 -4.73 0.80
CA GLY A 47 0.33 -5.99 1.49
C GLY A 47 -0.71 -5.96 2.59
N PHE A 48 -0.51 -6.80 3.60
CA PHE A 48 -1.47 -7.09 4.63
C PHE A 48 -1.00 -6.54 5.97
N ILE A 49 -1.82 -5.66 6.54
CA ILE A 49 -1.76 -5.34 7.97
C ILE A 49 -2.57 -6.41 8.68
N LYS A 50 -1.96 -7.15 9.61
CA LYS A 50 -2.72 -8.13 10.40
C LYS A 50 -3.62 -7.37 11.38
N GLY A 51 -4.91 -7.35 11.06
CA GLY A 51 -5.98 -7.10 12.03
C GLY A 51 -6.46 -8.41 12.65
N SER A 52 -7.26 -8.33 13.71
CA SER A 52 -8.04 -9.48 14.21
C SER A 52 -8.82 -10.14 13.07
N GLU A 53 -9.25 -11.40 13.24
CA GLU A 53 -9.87 -12.30 12.22
C GLU A 53 -10.99 -11.70 11.34
N PHE A 54 -11.45 -10.48 11.62
CA PHE A 54 -12.52 -9.76 10.91
C PHE A 54 -12.06 -8.50 10.17
N ASN A 55 -10.80 -8.10 10.26
CA ASN A 55 -10.25 -6.87 9.68
C ASN A 55 -9.27 -7.16 8.54
N ILE A 56 -9.74 -7.86 7.50
CA ILE A 56 -9.07 -7.81 6.21
C ILE A 56 -9.27 -6.38 5.72
N ASN A 57 -8.27 -5.53 5.92
CA ASN A 57 -8.23 -4.16 5.39
C ASN A 57 -8.23 -4.24 3.86
N ARG A 58 -9.41 -4.42 3.28
CA ARG A 58 -9.67 -4.19 1.86
C ARG A 58 -9.60 -2.68 1.67
N ILE A 59 -8.40 -2.17 1.40
CA ILE A 59 -8.19 -0.79 0.92
C ILE A 59 -8.88 -0.61 -0.46
N MET A 60 -9.36 -1.70 -1.07
CA MET A 60 -10.26 -1.70 -2.23
C MET A 60 -11.50 -2.60 -2.03
N ASP A 61 -12.26 -2.46 -0.94
CA ASP A 61 -13.64 -2.95 -1.00
C ASP A 61 -14.45 -1.91 -1.78
N HIS A 62 -14.87 -2.29 -2.99
CA HIS A 62 -15.72 -1.45 -3.80
C HIS A 62 -17.02 -1.14 -3.06
N ILE A 63 -17.45 0.12 -3.22
CA ILE A 63 -18.78 0.62 -2.87
C ILE A 63 -19.80 -0.29 -3.58
N GLN A 64 -20.68 -0.92 -2.80
CA GLN A 64 -21.90 -1.55 -3.31
C GLN A 64 -22.97 -0.50 -3.57
#